data_AF-H1PMJ6-F1
#
_entry.id   AF-H1PMJ6-F1
#
_cell.length_a   1.000
_cell.length_b   1.000
_cell.length_c   1.000
_cell.angle_alpha   90.00
_cell.angle_beta   90.00
_cell.angle_gamma   90.00
#
_symmetry.space_group_name_H-M   'P 1'
#
loop_
_entity.id
_entity.type
_entity.pdbx_description
1 polymer ?
#
loop_
_entity_poly.entity_id
_entity_poly.type
_entity_poly.pdbx_seq_one_letter_code
_entity_poly.pdbx_strand_id
1 'polypeptide(L)'
;MCISEELLKVLPEVIAKIKNQFDIYSELNGIYEKLKSINDVAPGLFIKGTGILGGIDDFESCVRAIIGQLVSVKSAKNNIKKNCRKFWR
;
A
#
# COMPACT_ATOMS: atom_id res chain seq x y z
N MET A 1 19.39 9.48 -12.41
CA MET A 1 18.42 8.36 -12.48
C MET A 1 17.44 8.72 -13.59
N CYS A 2 17.45 8.00 -14.70
CA CYS A 2 16.58 8.30 -15.85
C CYS A 2 15.38 7.33 -15.87
N ILE A 3 14.21 7.85 -16.23
CA ILE A 3 13.00 7.06 -16.50
C ILE A 3 13.16 6.43 -17.90
N SER A 4 12.76 5.17 -18.08
CA SER A 4 12.85 4.51 -19.39
C SER A 4 11.85 5.09 -20.39
N GLU A 5 12.13 4.98 -21.69
CA GLU A 5 11.26 5.51 -22.76
C GLU A 5 9.85 4.88 -22.74
N GLU A 6 9.75 3.63 -22.34
CA GLU A 6 8.49 2.89 -22.21
C GLU A 6 7.65 3.43 -21.05
N LEU A 7 8.28 3.74 -19.91
CA LEU A 7 7.57 4.30 -18.77
C LEU A 7 7.16 5.75 -19.02
N LEU A 8 7.91 6.50 -19.85
CA LEU A 8 7.52 7.85 -20.28
C LEU A 8 6.19 7.84 -21.03
N LYS A 9 5.92 6.82 -21.86
CA LYS A 9 4.66 6.69 -22.62
C LYS A 9 3.44 6.55 -21.71
N VAL A 10 3.61 6.03 -20.50
CA VAL A 10 2.54 5.80 -19.51
C VAL A 10 2.73 6.61 -18.22
N LEU A 11 3.58 7.64 -18.26
CA LEU A 11 3.98 8.39 -17.07
C LEU A 11 2.80 8.96 -16.26
N PRO A 12 1.76 9.56 -16.88
CA PRO A 12 0.62 10.08 -16.12
C PRO A 12 -0.11 8.99 -15.33
N GLU A 13 -0.25 7.79 -15.90
CA GLU A 13 -0.88 6.65 -15.25
C GLU A 13 -0.04 6.15 -14.07
N VAL A 14 1.28 6.05 -14.26
CA VAL A 14 2.22 5.65 -13.21
C VAL A 14 2.18 6.63 -12.04
N ILE A 15 2.18 7.93 -12.33
CA ILE A 15 2.05 8.97 -11.30
C ILE A 15 0.71 8.79 -10.56
N ALA A 16 -0.41 8.58 -11.26
CA ALA A 16 -1.69 8.36 -10.62
C ALA A 16 -1.68 7.14 -9.69
N LYS A 17 -1.10 6.02 -10.12
CA LYS A 17 -0.94 4.80 -9.30
C LYS A 17 -0.10 5.05 -8.05
N ILE A 18 1.03 5.74 -8.18
CA ILE A 18 1.90 6.10 -7.04
C ILE A 18 1.14 7.00 -6.06
N LYS A 19 0.42 8.00 -6.57
CA LYS A 19 -0.37 8.91 -5.73
C LYS A 19 -1.45 8.17 -4.93
N ASN A 20 -2.12 7.19 -5.56
CA ASN A 20 -3.11 6.35 -4.88
C ASN A 20 -2.46 5.40 -3.87
N GLN A 21 -1.31 4.82 -4.19
CA GLN A 21 -0.58 3.92 -3.29
C GLN A 21 -0.19 4.63 -1.98
N PHE A 22 0.21 5.89 -2.05
CA PHE A 22 0.63 6.69 -0.90
C PHE A 22 -0.45 7.62 -0.33
N ASP A 23 -1.67 7.59 -0.90
CA ASP A 23 -2.81 8.39 -0.45
C ASP A 23 -2.47 9.88 -0.20
N ILE A 24 -1.74 10.48 -1.14
CA ILE A 24 -1.13 11.81 -0.95
C ILE A 24 -2.15 12.96 -0.86
N TYR A 25 -3.41 12.69 -1.14
CA TYR A 25 -4.49 13.67 -1.12
C TYR A 25 -5.27 13.67 0.20
N SER A 26 -4.96 12.75 1.11
CA SER A 26 -5.64 12.66 2.39
C SER A 26 -5.33 13.84 3.32
N GLU A 27 -6.37 14.36 3.97
CA GLU A 27 -6.28 15.37 5.02
C GLU A 27 -5.84 14.74 6.35
N LEU A 28 -4.57 14.33 6.42
CA LEU A 28 -4.00 13.55 7.54
C LEU A 28 -4.17 14.24 8.91
N ASN A 29 -4.13 15.57 8.95
CA ASN A 29 -4.37 16.32 10.19
C ASN A 29 -5.81 16.18 10.67
N GLY A 30 -6.79 16.33 9.77
CA GLY A 30 -8.20 16.19 10.10
C GLY A 30 -8.55 14.76 10.55
N ILE A 31 -7.95 13.75 9.92
CA ILE A 31 -8.08 12.34 10.32
C ILE A 31 -7.50 12.13 11.72
N TYR A 32 -6.29 12.66 11.98
CA TYR A 32 -5.66 12.56 13.29
C TYR A 32 -6.49 13.18 14.41
N GLU A 33 -7.00 14.41 14.21
CA GLU A 33 -7.83 15.07 15.22
C GLU A 33 -9.08 14.26 15.59
N LYS A 34 -9.65 13.52 14.64
CA LYS A 34 -10.82 12.65 14.85
C LYS A 34 -10.48 11.33 15.54
N LEU A 35 -9.30 10.76 15.27
CA LEU A 35 -8.93 9.41 15.72
C LEU A 35 -7.93 9.40 16.90
N LYS A 36 -7.37 10.55 17.28
CA LYS A 36 -6.32 10.63 18.32
C LYS A 36 -6.73 10.05 19.68
N SER A 37 -8.03 10.02 20.00
CA SER A 37 -8.57 9.44 21.24
C SER A 37 -8.30 7.94 21.38
N ILE A 38 -8.01 7.23 20.27
CA ILE A 38 -7.60 5.82 20.37
C ILE A 38 -6.26 5.65 21.13
N ASN A 39 -5.44 6.70 21.18
CA ASN A 39 -4.21 6.68 21.97
C ASN A 39 -4.47 6.67 23.48
N ASP A 40 -5.69 6.98 23.92
CA ASP A 40 -6.09 6.90 25.33
C ASP A 40 -6.23 5.42 25.77
N VAL A 41 -6.50 4.49 24.83
CA VAL A 41 -6.54 3.04 25.08
C VAL A 41 -5.14 2.47 25.24
N ALA A 42 -4.24 2.84 24.33
CA ALA A 42 -2.82 2.55 24.44
C ALA A 42 -2.00 3.61 23.68
N PRO A 43 -0.94 4.16 24.29
CA PRO A 43 -0.11 5.15 23.63
C PRO A 43 0.47 4.64 22.31
N GLY A 44 0.33 5.43 21.24
CA GLY A 44 0.95 5.16 19.95
C GLY A 44 0.13 4.28 19.00
N LEU A 45 -1.13 3.96 19.32
CA LEU A 45 -2.03 3.25 18.40
C LEU A 45 -2.34 4.04 17.13
N PHE A 46 -2.37 5.37 17.20
CA PHE A 46 -2.53 6.24 16.03
C PHE A 46 -1.51 7.37 16.03
N ILE A 47 -0.61 7.34 15.05
CA ILE A 47 0.49 8.29 14.92
C ILE A 47 0.05 9.42 13.97
N LYS A 48 0.44 10.65 14.29
CA LYS A 48 0.16 11.79 13.41
C LYS A 48 0.85 11.59 12.06
N GLY A 49 0.10 11.77 10.97
CA GLY A 49 0.59 11.49 9.62
C GLY A 49 0.40 10.05 9.16
N THR A 50 -0.21 9.17 9.96
CA THR A 50 -0.67 7.85 9.48
C THR A 50 -1.81 8.03 8.48
N GLY A 51 -1.53 7.71 7.22
CA GLY A 51 -2.51 7.58 6.14
C GLY A 51 -2.85 6.11 5.85
N ILE A 52 -3.79 5.90 4.93
CA ILE A 52 -4.11 4.55 4.45
C ILE A 52 -3.21 4.26 3.26
N LEU A 53 -2.41 3.21 3.34
CA LEU A 53 -1.61 2.77 2.18
C LEU A 53 -2.50 1.97 1.22
N GLY A 54 -2.53 2.40 -0.03
CA GLY A 54 -3.25 1.74 -1.11
C GLY A 54 -2.44 0.65 -1.82
N GLY A 55 -3.07 0.03 -2.81
CA GLY A 55 -2.41 -0.84 -3.79
C GLY A 55 -2.06 -0.09 -5.09
N ILE A 56 -1.13 -0.64 -5.86
CA ILE A 56 -0.79 -0.14 -7.21
C ILE A 56 -1.81 -0.63 -8.25
N ASP A 57 -2.36 -1.82 -8.01
CA ASP A 57 -3.23 -2.56 -8.92
C ASP A 57 -4.24 -3.39 -8.11
N ASP A 58 -5.49 -3.41 -8.56
CA ASP A 58 -6.59 -4.06 -7.85
C ASP A 58 -6.46 -5.58 -7.89
N PHE A 59 -5.96 -6.15 -8.98
CA PHE A 59 -5.72 -7.59 -9.09
C PHE A 59 -4.60 -8.03 -8.13
N GLU A 60 -3.48 -7.31 -8.12
CA GLU A 60 -2.40 -7.56 -7.15
C GLU A 60 -2.93 -7.50 -5.71
N SER A 61 -3.75 -6.48 -5.41
CA SER A 61 -4.33 -6.28 -4.08
C SER A 61 -5.27 -7.43 -3.68
N CYS A 62 -6.12 -7.90 -4.60
CA CYS A 62 -6.97 -9.07 -4.39
C CYS A 62 -6.16 -10.34 -4.13
N VAL A 63 -5.12 -10.60 -4.94
CA VAL A 63 -4.24 -11.76 -4.78
C VAL A 63 -3.54 -11.72 -3.41
N ARG A 64 -3.04 -10.55 -3.01
CA ARG A 64 -2.43 -10.35 -1.69
C ARG A 64 -3.42 -10.59 -0.56
N ALA A 65 -4.65 -10.11 -0.70
CA ALA A 65 -5.70 -10.33 0.28
C ALA A 65 -6.00 -11.83 0.45
N ILE A 66 -6.17 -12.57 -0.65
CA ILE A 66 -6.43 -14.01 -0.62
C ILE A 66 -5.25 -14.79 -0.04
N ILE A 67 -4.02 -14.55 -0.52
CA ILE A 67 -2.82 -15.25 -0.02
C ILE A 67 -2.51 -14.91 1.44
N GLY A 68 -2.92 -13.72 1.90
CA GLY A 68 -2.74 -13.27 3.27
C GLY A 68 -3.72 -13.86 4.28
N GLN A 69 -4.79 -14.53 3.83
CA GLN A 69 -5.78 -15.12 4.73
C GLN A 69 -5.16 -16.23 5.59
N LEU A 70 -5.48 -16.21 6.88
CA LEU A 70 -5.13 -17.25 7.87
C LEU A 70 -3.63 -17.55 8.01
N VAL A 71 -2.76 -16.62 7.59
CA VAL A 71 -1.31 -16.76 7.71
C VAL A 71 -0.67 -15.49 8.29
N SER A 72 0.54 -15.61 8.83
CA SER A 72 1.31 -14.43 9.22
C SER A 72 1.70 -13.58 8.00
N VAL A 73 1.91 -12.27 8.21
CA VAL A 73 2.41 -11.35 7.18
C VAL A 73 3.73 -11.85 6.56
N LYS A 74 4.61 -12.44 7.38
CA LYS A 74 5.89 -13.03 6.92
C LYS A 74 5.65 -14.22 5.98
N SER A 75 4.72 -15.10 6.34
CA SER A 75 4.34 -16.26 5.51
C SER A 75 3.68 -15.82 4.20
N ALA A 76 2.75 -14.87 4.24
CA ALA A 76 2.10 -14.30 3.06
C ALA A 76 3.13 -13.71 2.09
N LYS A 77 4.06 -12.87 2.60
CA LYS A 77 5.15 -12.27 1.81
C LYS A 77 6.02 -13.33 1.12
N ASN A 78 6.34 -14.41 1.82
CA ASN A 78 7.12 -15.51 1.25
C ASN A 78 6.35 -16.26 0.15
N ASN A 79 5.05 -16.49 0.34
CA ASN A 79 4.20 -17.14 -0.67
C ASN A 79 4.05 -16.27 -1.93
N ILE A 80 3.80 -14.97 -1.78
CA ILE A 80 3.76 -14.02 -2.91
C ILE A 80 5.08 -14.06 -3.69
N LYS A 81 6.23 -13.96 -3.00
CA LYS A 81 7.56 -14.02 -3.63
C LYS A 81 7.79 -15.32 -4.42
N LYS A 82 7.36 -16.47 -3.88
CA LYS A 82 7.44 -17.77 -4.57
C LYS A 82 6.55 -17.78 -5.82
N ASN A 83 5.32 -17.30 -5.72
CA ASN A 83 4.36 -17.27 -6.84
C ASN A 83 4.83 -16.33 -7.95
N CYS A 84 5.26 -15.10 -7.64
CA CYS A 84 5.78 -14.17 -8.66
C CYS A 84 6.94 -14.80 -9.45
N ARG A 85 7.88 -15.50 -8.79
CA ARG A 85 8.98 -16.18 -9.48
C ARG A 85 8.55 -17.36 -10.35
N LYS A 86 7.44 -18.01 -9.99
CA LYS A 86 6.93 -19.19 -10.70
C LYS A 86 6.14 -18.80 -11.95
N PHE A 87 5.34 -17.75 -11.86
CA PHE A 87 4.40 -17.36 -12.92
C PHE A 87 4.87 -16.19 -13.79
N TRP A 88 5.82 -15.38 -13.33
CA TRP A 88 6.38 -14.24 -14.07
C TRP A 88 7.74 -14.57 -14.73
N ARG A 89 8.03 -15.86 -14.94
CA ARG A 89 9.21 -16.34 -15.67
C ARG A 89 8.81 -16.80 -17.05
#